data_AF-A0A0F4QQC3-F1
#
_entry.id   AF-A0A0F4QQC3-F1
#
_cell.length_a   1.000
_cell.length_b   1.000
_cell.length_c   1.000
_cell.angle_alpha   90.00
_cell.angle_beta   90.00
_cell.angle_gamma   90.00
#
_symmetry.space_group_name_H-M   'P 1'
#
loop_
_entity.id
_entity.type
_entity.pdbx_description
1 polymer ?
#
loop_
_entity_poly.entity_id
_entity_poly.type
_entity_poly.pdbx_seq_one_letter_code
_entity_poly.pdbx_strand_id
1 'polypeptide(L)'
;MHKVTLDKGISVGDKTYKKVTLKALSAGDVISAMEESERVVMVPTPNGLEPSLLMSNALMGVNTLRRQIKTLGELEGPLEREQLDLLSDKDLEILQAGVTDMDNAIAKAVSERGRDDAAS
;
A
#
# COMPACT_ATOMS: atom_id res chain seq x y z
N MET A 1 11.15 -4.44 -10.85
CA MET A 1 9.77 -3.95 -10.67
C MET A 1 8.87 -5.17 -10.68
N HIS A 2 8.07 -5.37 -9.63
CA HIS A 2 7.19 -6.54 -9.50
C HIS A 2 5.87 -6.24 -10.21
N LYS A 3 5.34 -7.18 -10.99
CA LYS A 3 4.13 -6.98 -11.81
C LYS A 3 3.09 -8.02 -11.46
N VAL A 4 1.85 -7.59 -11.28
CA VAL A 4 0.69 -8.48 -11.10
C VAL A 4 -0.42 -8.10 -12.07
N THR A 5 -1.32 -9.04 -12.34
CA THR A 5 -2.49 -8.82 -13.19
C THR A 5 -3.74 -9.09 -12.37
N LEU A 6 -4.60 -8.09 -12.25
CA LEU A 6 -5.89 -8.18 -11.59
C LEU A 6 -6.83 -9.08 -12.40
N ASP A 7 -7.74 -9.77 -11.70
CA ASP A 7 -8.78 -10.60 -12.30
C ASP A 7 -9.84 -9.74 -13.00
N LYS A 8 -10.52 -8.86 -12.25
CA LYS A 8 -11.52 -7.93 -12.82
C LYS A 8 -10.89 -6.59 -13.19
N GLY A 9 -10.05 -6.07 -12.31
CA GLY A 9 -9.41 -4.76 -12.48
C GLY A 9 -10.33 -3.59 -12.19
N ILE A 10 -9.81 -2.39 -12.35
CA ILE A 10 -10.53 -1.14 -12.03
C ILE A 10 -10.96 -0.47 -13.33
N SER A 11 -12.23 -0.05 -13.39
CA SER A 11 -12.77 0.67 -14.54
C SER A 11 -12.85 2.17 -14.26
N VAL A 12 -12.28 2.98 -15.16
CA VAL A 12 -12.33 4.45 -15.10
C VAL A 12 -12.78 4.96 -16.47
N GLY A 13 -13.97 5.56 -16.51
CA GLY A 13 -14.66 5.84 -17.77
C GLY A 13 -14.92 4.55 -18.54
N ASP A 14 -14.54 4.52 -19.82
CA ASP A 14 -14.75 3.37 -20.71
C ASP A 14 -13.58 2.38 -20.72
N LYS A 15 -12.55 2.59 -19.88
CA LYS A 15 -11.35 1.75 -19.84
C LYS A 15 -11.30 0.92 -18.55
N THR A 16 -10.97 -0.37 -18.70
CA THR A 16 -10.65 -1.26 -17.58
C THR A 16 -9.16 -1.55 -17.52
N TYR A 17 -8.55 -1.25 -16.39
CA TYR A 17 -7.12 -1.46 -16.14
C TYR A 17 -6.90 -2.68 -15.25
N LYS A 18 -6.01 -3.59 -15.69
CA LYS A 18 -5.69 -4.83 -14.96
C LYS A 18 -4.21 -4.99 -14.62
N LYS A 19 -3.31 -4.37 -15.38
CA LYS A 19 -1.87 -4.57 -15.24
C LYS A 19 -1.32 -3.63 -14.19
N VAL A 20 -0.80 -4.17 -13.09
CA VAL A 20 -0.25 -3.41 -11.98
C VAL A 20 1.26 -3.56 -11.96
N THR A 21 1.96 -2.43 -11.77
CA THR A 21 3.37 -2.44 -11.38
C THR A 21 3.48 -2.00 -9.93
N LEU A 22 4.12 -2.83 -9.11
CA LEU A 22 4.37 -2.55 -7.70
C LEU A 22 5.76 -1.92 -7.49
N LYS A 23 5.86 -1.08 -6.45
CA LYS A 23 7.10 -0.51 -5.94
C LYS A 23 7.24 -0.78 -4.44
N ALA A 24 8.48 -0.91 -3.98
CA ALA A 24 8.80 -0.82 -2.57
C ALA A 24 8.46 0.58 -2.03
N LEU A 25 8.10 0.65 -0.75
CA LEU A 25 7.81 1.92 -0.09
C LEU A 25 9.10 2.68 0.19
N SER A 26 9.08 3.99 -0.03
CA SER A 26 10.07 4.90 0.51
C SER A 26 9.71 5.32 1.94
N ALA A 27 10.66 5.91 2.66
CA ALA A 27 10.38 6.52 3.96
C ALA A 27 9.28 7.59 3.87
N GLY A 28 9.29 8.39 2.80
CA GLY A 28 8.25 9.39 2.55
C GLY A 28 6.87 8.78 2.33
N ASP A 29 6.78 7.63 1.64
CA ASP A 29 5.52 6.90 1.48
C ASP A 29 4.96 6.44 2.83
N VAL A 30 5.82 5.92 3.72
CA VAL A 30 5.42 5.45 5.06
C VAL A 30 4.93 6.60 5.93
N ILE A 31 5.69 7.70 6.00
CA ILE A 31 5.32 8.89 6.78
C ILE A 31 3.99 9.45 6.29
N SER A 32 3.81 9.61 4.98
CA SER A 32 2.56 10.12 4.42
C SER A 32 1.37 9.21 4.72
N ALA A 33 1.57 7.89 4.71
CA ALA A 33 0.53 6.93 5.07
C ALA A 33 0.15 7.03 6.55
N MET A 34 1.11 7.27 7.44
CA MET A 34 0.85 7.48 8.87
C MET A 34 0.04 8.76 9.09
N GLU A 35 0.49 9.88 8.52
CA GLU A 35 -0.20 11.18 8.64
C GLU A 35 -1.65 11.11 8.16
N GLU A 36 -1.91 10.50 7.00
CA GLU A 36 -3.27 10.31 6.48
C GLU A 36 -4.13 9.34 7.28
N SER A 37 -3.52 8.53 8.14
CA SER A 37 -4.22 7.52 8.96
C SER A 37 -4.46 7.99 10.39
N GLU A 38 -3.90 9.14 10.77
CA GLU A 38 -4.12 9.78 12.04
C GLU A 38 -5.42 10.60 12.02
N ARG A 39 -6.20 10.49 13.10
CA ARG A 39 -7.41 11.29 13.29
C ARG A 39 -7.52 11.80 14.71
N VAL A 40 -8.07 13.00 14.84
CA VAL A 40 -8.49 13.52 16.14
C VAL A 40 -9.81 12.87 16.52
N VAL A 41 -9.85 12.26 17.70
CA VAL A 41 -11.06 11.73 18.32
C VAL A 41 -11.31 12.39 19.66
N MET A 42 -12.57 12.54 20.04
CA MET A 42 -12.92 12.98 21.38
C MET A 42 -12.99 11.76 22.30
N VAL A 43 -12.19 11.75 23.37
CA VAL A 43 -12.19 10.68 24.37
C VAL A 43 -12.82 11.16 25.69
N PRO A 44 -13.66 10.35 26.36
CA PRO A 44 -14.17 10.68 27.68
C PRO A 44 -13.04 10.71 28.73
N THR A 45 -12.97 11.80 29.48
CA THR A 45 -12.13 11.98 30.66
C THR A 45 -13.02 12.39 31.85
N PRO A 46 -12.52 12.34 33.10
CA PRO A 46 -13.26 12.86 34.25
C PRO A 46 -13.67 14.33 34.12
N ASN A 47 -13.01 15.11 33.25
CA ASN A 47 -13.25 16.53 33.05
C ASN A 47 -14.10 16.83 31.79
N GLY A 48 -14.59 15.81 31.07
CA GLY A 48 -15.43 15.97 29.88
C GLY A 48 -14.93 15.16 28.69
N LEU A 49 -15.03 15.73 27.48
CA LEU A 49 -14.45 15.16 26.27
C LEU A 49 -13.18 15.92 25.92
N GLU A 50 -12.07 15.21 25.74
CA GLU A 50 -10.78 15.80 25.36
C GLU A 50 -10.32 15.25 23.99
N PRO A 51 -9.65 16.06 23.15
CA PRO A 51 -9.11 15.61 21.88
C PRO A 51 -7.92 14.68 22.12
N SER A 52 -7.87 13.57 21.38
CA SER A 52 -6.76 12.63 21.35
C SER A 52 -6.46 12.23 19.91
N LEU A 53 -5.18 12.01 19.59
CA LEU A 53 -4.76 11.50 18.30
C LEU A 53 -4.84 9.97 18.32
N LEU A 54 -5.53 9.43 17.33
CA LEU A 54 -5.68 7.99 17.15
C LEU A 54 -5.24 7.58 15.75
N MET A 55 -4.27 6.68 15.70
CA MET A 55 -3.86 6.01 14.47
C MET A 55 -4.89 4.95 14.08
N SER A 56 -5.42 5.03 12.85
CA SER A 56 -6.32 4.02 12.31
C SER A 56 -5.53 2.93 11.58
N ASN A 57 -5.42 1.75 12.18
CA ASN A 57 -4.72 0.60 11.57
C ASN A 57 -5.33 0.19 10.21
N ALA A 58 -6.66 0.30 10.08
CA ALA A 58 -7.35 0.00 8.83
C ALA A 58 -6.97 1.00 7.72
N LEU A 59 -6.95 2.31 8.04
CA LEU A 59 -6.51 3.33 7.08
C LEU A 59 -5.02 3.18 6.78
N MET A 60 -4.20 2.81 7.77
CA MET A 60 -2.78 2.59 7.56
C MET A 60 -2.52 1.49 6.52
N GLY A 61 -3.24 0.38 6.61
CA GLY A 61 -3.15 -0.71 5.61
C GLY A 61 -3.54 -0.24 4.20
N VAL A 62 -4.65 0.50 4.07
CA VAL A 62 -5.13 1.05 2.80
C VAL A 62 -4.13 2.06 2.21
N ASN A 63 -3.67 3.00 3.03
CA ASN A 63 -2.76 4.07 2.63
C ASN A 63 -1.36 3.56 2.27
N THR A 64 -0.95 2.44 2.87
CA THR A 64 0.28 1.73 2.54
C THR A 64 0.13 1.01 1.21
N LEU A 65 -0.94 0.22 1.04
CA LEU A 65 -1.16 -0.56 -0.18
C LEU A 65 -1.27 0.32 -1.42
N ARG A 66 -2.05 1.41 -1.36
CA ARG A 66 -2.22 2.33 -2.50
C ARG A 66 -0.90 2.96 -2.96
N ARG A 67 0.04 3.14 -2.02
CA ARG A 67 1.40 3.66 -2.29
C ARG A 67 2.35 2.60 -2.81
N GLN A 68 2.11 1.32 -2.56
CA GLN A 68 2.89 0.25 -3.19
C GLN A 68 2.53 0.05 -4.66
N ILE A 69 1.41 0.62 -5.13
CA ILE A 69 1.05 0.63 -6.55
C ILE A 69 1.79 1.78 -7.23
N LYS A 70 2.75 1.44 -8.10
CA LYS A 70 3.44 2.43 -8.94
C LYS A 70 2.59 2.83 -10.14
N THR A 71 1.99 1.85 -10.83
CA THR A 71 1.06 2.10 -11.94
C THR A 71 -0.04 1.05 -11.99
N LEU A 72 -1.20 1.45 -12.50
CA LEU A 72 -2.29 0.57 -12.91
C LEU A 72 -2.67 0.90 -14.36
N GLY A 73 -2.13 0.12 -15.31
CA GLY A 73 -2.22 0.44 -16.73
C GLY A 73 -1.58 1.79 -17.04
N GLU A 74 -2.40 2.78 -17.40
CA GLU A 74 -1.99 4.17 -17.70
C GLU A 74 -2.11 5.09 -16.48
N LEU A 75 -2.68 4.61 -15.37
CA LEU A 75 -2.81 5.39 -14.14
C LEU A 75 -1.49 5.36 -13.38
N GLU A 76 -0.91 6.54 -13.14
CA GLU A 76 0.25 6.70 -12.26
C GLU A 76 -0.20 6.65 -10.80
N GLY A 77 0.58 5.94 -9.98
CA GLY A 77 0.32 5.82 -8.56
C GLY A 77 0.95 6.96 -7.74
N PRO A 78 0.64 7.06 -6.43
CA PRO A 78 -0.25 6.17 -5.68
C PRO A 78 -1.70 6.27 -6.16
N LEU A 79 -2.45 5.17 -6.12
CA LEU A 79 -3.87 5.25 -6.45
C LEU A 79 -4.61 6.10 -5.41
N GLU A 80 -5.65 6.80 -5.86
CA GLU A 80 -6.57 7.46 -4.96
C GLU A 80 -7.38 6.44 -4.16
N ARG A 81 -7.83 6.82 -2.98
CA ARG A 81 -8.57 5.93 -2.09
C ARG A 81 -9.85 5.42 -2.76
N GLU A 82 -10.55 6.31 -3.45
CA GLU A 82 -11.80 6.02 -4.16
C GLU A 82 -11.58 5.05 -5.32
N GLN A 83 -10.37 5.04 -5.91
CA GLN A 83 -10.03 4.04 -6.92
C GLN A 83 -9.79 2.68 -6.27
N LEU A 84 -9.10 2.63 -5.12
CA LEU A 84 -8.87 1.40 -4.39
C LEU A 84 -10.18 0.71 -3.95
N ASP A 85 -11.21 1.50 -3.63
CA ASP A 85 -12.56 1.02 -3.28
C ASP A 85 -13.27 0.29 -4.44
N LEU A 86 -12.79 0.41 -5.68
CA LEU A 86 -13.34 -0.28 -6.86
C LEU A 86 -12.76 -1.68 -7.08
N LEU A 87 -11.75 -2.08 -6.29
CA LEU A 87 -11.20 -3.42 -6.36
C LEU A 87 -12.24 -4.45 -5.94
N SER A 88 -12.30 -5.56 -6.66
CA SER A 88 -12.97 -6.75 -6.13
C SER A 88 -12.13 -7.38 -5.02
N ASP A 89 -12.75 -8.17 -4.14
CA ASP A 89 -12.04 -8.93 -3.10
C ASP A 89 -10.89 -9.76 -3.69
N LYS A 90 -11.11 -10.38 -4.85
CA LYS A 90 -10.09 -11.16 -5.56
C LYS A 90 -8.92 -10.30 -6.04
N ASP A 91 -9.19 -9.10 -6.52
CA ASP A 91 -8.15 -8.18 -6.96
C ASP A 91 -7.34 -7.64 -5.79
N LEU A 92 -7.98 -7.38 -4.64
CA LEU A 92 -7.30 -7.00 -3.41
C LEU A 92 -6.36 -8.11 -2.93
N GLU A 93 -6.82 -9.37 -2.93
CA GLU A 93 -5.97 -10.54 -2.61
C GLU A 93 -4.75 -10.64 -3.54
N ILE A 94 -4.95 -10.47 -4.86
CA ILE A 94 -3.87 -10.50 -5.85
C ILE A 94 -2.82 -9.42 -5.56
N LEU A 95 -3.26 -8.21 -5.21
CA LEU A 95 -2.36 -7.11 -4.87
C LEU A 95 -1.54 -7.41 -3.61
N GLN A 96 -2.20 -7.87 -2.55
CA GLN A 96 -1.54 -8.22 -1.29
C GLN A 96 -0.52 -9.35 -1.46
N ALA A 97 -0.87 -10.38 -2.24
CA ALA A 97 0.04 -11.45 -2.59
C ALA A 97 1.25 -10.93 -3.39
N GLY A 98 1.02 -10.07 -4.39
CA GLY A 98 2.10 -9.45 -5.18
C GLY A 98 3.05 -8.58 -4.34
N VAL A 99 2.52 -7.86 -3.36
CA VAL A 99 3.34 -7.10 -2.40
C VAL A 99 4.21 -8.05 -1.58
N THR A 100 3.61 -9.12 -1.05
CA THR A 100 4.33 -10.12 -0.26
C THR A 100 5.47 -10.77 -1.07
N ASP A 101 5.19 -11.14 -2.33
CA ASP A 101 6.18 -11.73 -3.22
C ASP A 101 7.31 -10.75 -3.57
N MET A 102 6.97 -9.48 -3.79
CA MET A 102 7.96 -8.42 -4.00
C MET A 102 8.88 -8.25 -2.80
N ASP A 103 8.33 -8.16 -1.59
CA ASP A 103 9.10 -7.95 -0.36
C ASP A 103 10.01 -9.15 -0.06
N ASN A 104 9.51 -10.38 -0.27
CA ASN A 104 10.31 -11.60 -0.16
C ASN A 104 11.48 -11.61 -1.16
N ALA A 105 11.24 -11.19 -2.40
CA ALA A 105 12.30 -11.10 -3.41
C ALA A 105 13.37 -10.06 -3.04
N ILE A 106 12.96 -8.91 -2.49
CA ILE A 106 13.88 -7.88 -2.01
C ILE A 106 14.71 -8.40 -0.84
N ALA A 107 14.08 -9.03 0.16
CA ALA A 107 14.75 -9.58 1.33
C ALA A 107 15.78 -10.65 0.93
N LYS A 108 15.44 -11.54 0.00
CA LYS A 108 16.37 -12.53 -0.55
C LYS A 108 17.57 -11.89 -1.22
N ALA A 109 17.36 -10.89 -2.08
CA ALA A 109 18.44 -10.18 -2.77
C ALA A 109 19.36 -9.38 -1.82
N VAL A 110 18.85 -8.91 -0.69
CA VAL A 110 19.67 -8.29 0.37
C VAL A 110 20.49 -9.35 1.11
N SER A 111 19.87 -10.50 1.45
CA SER A 111 20.56 -11.59 2.13
C SER A 111 21.67 -12.21 1.29
N GLU A 112 21.49 -12.34 -0.02
CA GLU A 112 22.53 -12.87 -0.92
C GLU A 112 23.75 -11.94 -0.96
N ARG A 113 23.52 -10.63 -1.12
CA ARG A 113 24.61 -9.63 -1.05
C ARG A 113 25.36 -9.63 0.27
N GLY A 114 24.65 -9.68 1.39
CA GLY A 114 25.29 -9.71 2.71
C GLY A 114 26.13 -10.97 2.98
N ARG A 115 25.90 -12.07 2.23
CA ARG A 115 26.74 -13.27 2.30
C ARG A 115 28.00 -13.14 1.44
N ASP A 116 27.89 -12.52 0.27
CA ASP A 116 29.04 -12.28 -0.62
C ASP A 116 30.02 -11.29 0.01
N ASP A 117 29.52 -10.25 0.69
CA ASP A 117 30.33 -9.26 1.42
C ASP A 117 31.03 -9.86 2.65
N ALA A 118 30.46 -10.90 3.27
CA ALA A 118 31.06 -11.57 4.43
C ALA A 118 32.10 -12.65 4.07
N ALA A 119 32.16 -13.05 2.79
CA ALA A 119 33.09 -14.04 2.26
C ALA A 119 34.30 -13.42 1.52
N SER A 120 34.37 -12.09 1.44
CA SER A 120 35.47 -11.30 0.85
C SER A 120 36.34 -10.67 1.92
#